data_AF-A0A9P4W6R9-F1
#
_entry.id   AF-A0A9P4W6R9-F1
#
_cell.length_a   1.000
_cell.length_b   1.000
_cell.length_c   1.000
_cell.angle_alpha   90.00
_cell.angle_beta   90.00
_cell.angle_gamma   90.00
#
_symmetry.space_group_name_H-M   'P 1'
#
loop_
_entity.id
_entity.type
_entity.pdbx_description
1 polymer ?
#
loop_
_entity_poly.entity_id
_entity_poly.type
_entity_poly.pdbx_seq_one_letter_code
_entity_poly.pdbx_strand_id
1 'polypeptide(L)'
;MALTWSRLLVILNAGIIFFSLTLVALSPAIIYLTADGSKKMIQLWPEGLYQWYRGPGSAAEMKPFIQLYYDSTNEHMIYATAAVSILAGLAGIAGIFRMSKTSKPLFRGSTLVLQAIPGTIALIINLIGFTFTQVVYDTHNKGKCYWENGYYAGTVFKCTPEQTACDGITGLFLWNQDHPQFTHYNTSQMWDVKRESCGEAQTGRHLMAPLFVASVLMCAFAVGKVIVERRKSRFSETADERVDRLARQGE
;
A
#
# COMPACT_ATOMS: atom_id res chain seq x y z
N MET A 1 -30.90 -17.06 17.17
CA MET A 1 -29.87 -17.62 18.06
C MET A 1 -29.08 -16.48 18.69
N ALA A 2 -29.05 -16.38 20.02
CA ALA A 2 -28.32 -15.32 20.71
C ALA A 2 -26.79 -15.55 20.62
N LEU A 3 -26.04 -14.50 20.28
CA LEU A 3 -24.58 -14.53 20.19
C LEU A 3 -23.98 -14.54 21.61
N THR A 4 -23.42 -15.66 22.05
CA THR A 4 -22.74 -15.74 23.37
C THR A 4 -21.35 -15.11 23.30
N TRP A 5 -20.87 -14.53 24.41
CA TRP A 5 -19.55 -13.87 24.47
C TRP A 5 -18.38 -14.76 24.04
N SER A 6 -18.47 -16.06 24.30
CA SER A 6 -17.47 -17.04 23.86
C SER A 6 -17.46 -17.22 22.33
N ARG A 7 -18.64 -17.29 21.69
CA ARG A 7 -18.75 -17.36 20.23
C ARG A 7 -18.22 -16.09 19.55
N LEU A 8 -18.48 -14.93 20.15
CA LEU A 8 -17.95 -13.65 19.66
C LEU A 8 -16.42 -13.61 19.69
N LEU A 9 -15.77 -14.07 20.77
CA LEU A 9 -14.30 -14.12 20.85
C LEU A 9 -13.68 -15.05 19.80
N VAL A 10 -14.33 -16.17 19.50
CA VAL A 10 -13.87 -17.09 18.43
C VAL A 10 -13.93 -16.41 17.07
N ILE A 11 -15.03 -15.71 16.76
CA ILE A 11 -15.19 -14.96 15.50
C ILE A 11 -14.12 -13.87 15.39
N LEU A 12 -13.90 -13.11 16.47
CA LEU A 12 -12.90 -12.03 16.48
C LEU A 12 -11.47 -12.58 16.29
N ASN A 13 -11.12 -13.68 16.96
CA ASN A 13 -9.83 -14.33 16.76
C ASN A 13 -9.66 -14.85 15.33
N ALA A 14 -10.67 -15.54 14.79
CA ALA A 14 -10.63 -16.04 13.41
C ALA A 14 -10.46 -14.89 12.40
N GLY A 15 -11.18 -13.77 12.61
CA GLY A 15 -11.02 -12.56 11.81
C GLY A 15 -9.60 -12.00 11.88
N ILE A 16 -9.04 -11.84 13.08
CA ILE A 16 -7.66 -11.34 13.25
C ILE A 16 -6.65 -12.25 12.52
N ILE A 17 -6.75 -13.59 12.64
CA ILE A 17 -5.86 -14.51 11.91
C ILE A 17 -5.99 -14.30 10.40
N PHE A 18 -7.22 -14.32 9.90
CA PHE A 18 -7.51 -14.22 8.47
C PHE A 18 -6.93 -12.93 7.89
N PHE A 19 -7.27 -11.77 8.46
CA PHE A 19 -6.77 -10.48 7.96
C PHE A 19 -5.27 -10.30 8.17
N SER A 20 -4.70 -10.87 9.24
CA SER A 20 -3.25 -10.87 9.43
C SER A 20 -2.53 -11.67 8.35
N LEU A 21 -3.06 -12.83 7.97
CA LEU A 21 -2.54 -13.62 6.84
C LEU A 21 -2.72 -12.87 5.52
N THR A 22 -3.86 -12.20 5.31
CA THR A 22 -4.09 -11.38 4.12
C THR A 22 -3.05 -10.26 4.01
N LEU A 23 -2.75 -9.54 5.10
CA LEU A 23 -1.72 -8.50 5.12
C LEU A 23 -0.34 -9.07 4.77
N VAL A 24 0.04 -10.22 5.33
CA VAL A 24 1.33 -10.88 5.05
C VAL A 24 1.40 -11.42 3.62
N ALA A 25 0.29 -11.89 3.05
CA ALA A 25 0.27 -12.46 1.70
C ALA A 25 0.25 -11.39 0.60
N LEU A 26 -0.51 -10.30 0.79
CA LEU A 26 -0.62 -9.23 -0.21
C LEU A 26 0.63 -8.35 -0.27
N SER A 27 1.28 -8.11 0.87
CA SER A 27 2.40 -7.16 0.93
C SER A 27 3.61 -7.53 0.06
N PRO A 28 4.09 -8.79 0.00
CA PRO A 28 5.16 -9.18 -0.92
C PRO A 28 4.77 -9.03 -2.39
N ALA A 29 3.51 -9.34 -2.74
CA ALA A 29 3.02 -9.17 -4.10
C ALA A 29 3.02 -7.69 -4.51
N ILE A 30 2.58 -6.80 -3.61
CA ILE A 30 2.61 -5.35 -3.81
C ILE A 30 4.04 -4.85 -4.03
N ILE A 31 4.98 -5.26 -3.17
CA ILE A 31 6.40 -4.87 -3.28
C ILE A 31 6.97 -5.35 -4.61
N TYR A 32 6.76 -6.62 -4.94
CA TYR A 32 7.29 -7.22 -6.16
C TYR A 32 6.77 -6.52 -7.42
N LEU A 33 5.44 -6.36 -7.54
CA LEU A 33 4.83 -5.76 -8.73
C LEU A 33 5.21 -4.29 -8.89
N THR A 34 5.31 -3.54 -7.79
CA THR A 34 5.75 -2.13 -7.82
C THR A 34 7.22 -2.00 -8.21
N ALA A 35 8.08 -2.88 -7.69
CA ALA A 35 9.51 -2.89 -8.02
C ALA A 35 9.78 -3.36 -9.45
N ASP A 36 9.08 -4.39 -9.91
CA ASP A 36 9.25 -4.92 -11.26
C ASP A 36 8.73 -3.93 -12.30
N GLY A 37 7.54 -3.36 -12.08
CA GLY A 37 6.96 -2.35 -12.96
C GLY A 37 7.81 -1.08 -13.07
N SER A 38 8.30 -0.55 -11.93
CA SER A 38 9.18 0.62 -11.93
C SER A 38 10.52 0.34 -12.62
N LYS A 39 11.14 -0.81 -12.35
CA LYS A 39 12.40 -1.22 -13.00
C LYS A 39 12.23 -1.37 -14.51
N LYS A 40 11.17 -2.05 -14.96
CA LYS A 40 10.86 -2.23 -16.39
C LYS A 40 10.66 -0.89 -17.09
N MET A 41 9.97 0.05 -16.44
CA MET A 41 9.80 1.41 -16.97
C MET A 41 11.11 2.18 -17.10
N ILE A 42 11.95 2.16 -16.06
CA ILE A 42 13.26 2.84 -16.09
C ILE A 42 14.17 2.23 -17.16
N GLN A 43 14.08 0.92 -17.40
CA GLN A 43 14.87 0.25 -18.44
C GLN A 43 14.39 0.56 -19.85
N LEU A 44 13.08 0.63 -20.07
CA LEU A 44 12.50 0.92 -21.39
C LEU A 44 12.57 2.41 -21.75
N TRP A 45 12.40 3.27 -20.75
CA TRP A 45 12.33 4.72 -20.84
C TRP A 45 13.12 5.35 -19.70
N PRO A 46 14.46 5.40 -19.78
CA PRO A 46 15.29 5.99 -18.73
C PRO A 46 15.03 7.50 -18.58
N GLU A 47 15.41 8.07 -17.45
CA GLU A 47 15.44 9.54 -17.32
C GLU A 47 16.38 10.16 -18.36
N GLY A 48 16.04 11.35 -18.86
CA GLY A 48 16.87 12.03 -19.86
C GLY A 48 16.12 13.05 -20.71
N LEU A 49 16.86 13.63 -21.66
CA LEU A 49 16.37 14.54 -22.67
C LEU A 49 15.72 13.78 -23.83
N TYR A 50 14.44 14.02 -24.05
CA TYR A 50 13.67 13.43 -25.13
C TYR A 50 13.21 14.47 -26.14
N GLN A 51 13.20 14.08 -27.40
CA GLN A 51 12.51 14.82 -28.45
C GLN A 51 11.00 14.52 -28.39
N TRP A 52 10.20 15.57 -28.16
CA TRP A 52 8.75 15.45 -28.05
C TRP A 52 8.05 15.46 -29.43
N TYR A 53 7.03 14.62 -29.57
CA TYR A 53 6.23 14.42 -30.77
C TYR A 53 4.74 14.40 -30.44
N ARG A 54 3.97 15.26 -31.13
CA ARG A 54 2.53 15.40 -30.91
C ARG A 54 1.67 14.73 -31.99
N GLY A 55 2.22 13.78 -32.75
CA GLY A 55 1.49 13.11 -33.83
C GLY A 55 1.62 13.80 -35.21
N PRO A 56 1.07 13.18 -36.27
CA PRO A 56 1.32 13.57 -37.67
C PRO A 56 0.69 14.90 -38.12
N GLY A 57 -0.04 15.61 -37.25
CA GLY A 57 -0.73 16.86 -37.58
C GLY A 57 -0.14 18.15 -36.99
N SER A 58 0.85 18.06 -36.10
CA SER A 58 1.53 19.24 -35.55
C SER A 58 2.76 19.56 -36.38
N ALA A 59 2.85 20.80 -36.88
CA ALA A 59 3.93 21.33 -37.70
C ALA A 59 5.29 20.68 -37.39
N ALA A 60 5.86 19.99 -38.39
CA ALA A 60 7.11 19.23 -38.30
C ALA A 60 8.36 20.09 -37.99
N GLU A 61 8.19 21.39 -37.74
CA GLU A 61 9.26 22.39 -37.69
C GLU A 61 9.74 22.70 -36.26
N MET A 62 8.99 22.33 -35.21
CA MET A 62 9.47 22.40 -33.83
C MET A 62 9.26 21.07 -33.13
N LYS A 63 10.35 20.30 -33.00
CA LYS A 63 10.42 19.13 -32.13
C LYS A 63 11.17 19.53 -30.85
N PRO A 64 10.48 20.11 -29.85
CA PRO A 64 11.13 20.59 -28.64
C PRO A 64 11.77 19.43 -27.87
N PHE A 65 12.88 19.73 -27.21
CA PHE A 65 13.47 18.85 -26.23
C PHE A 65 12.80 19.07 -24.87
N ILE A 66 12.42 17.97 -24.25
CA ILE A 66 11.81 17.91 -22.92
C ILE A 66 12.66 17.00 -22.04
N GLN A 67 12.76 17.31 -20.76
CA GLN A 67 13.49 16.51 -19.78
C GLN A 67 12.51 15.64 -18.99
N LEU A 68 12.73 14.34 -18.96
CA LEU A 68 11.98 13.41 -18.11
C LEU A 68 12.77 13.10 -16.82
N TYR A 69 12.11 13.23 -15.68
CA TYR A 69 12.56 12.72 -14.38
C TYR A 69 11.47 11.87 -13.74
N TYR A 70 11.88 10.79 -13.08
CA TYR A 70 11.00 9.97 -12.28
C TYR A 70 10.92 10.47 -10.84
N ASP A 71 9.69 10.55 -10.34
CA ASP A 71 9.40 10.79 -8.93
C ASP A 71 9.04 9.46 -8.28
N SER A 72 9.96 8.94 -7.45
CA SER A 72 9.81 7.66 -6.75
C SER A 72 9.05 7.75 -5.42
N THR A 73 8.52 8.94 -5.09
CA THR A 73 7.85 9.18 -3.80
C THR A 73 6.68 8.24 -3.59
N ASN A 74 5.97 7.86 -4.66
CA ASN A 74 4.82 6.98 -4.58
C ASN A 74 5.22 5.54 -4.24
N GLU A 75 6.23 5.01 -4.93
CA GLU A 75 6.79 3.68 -4.71
C GLU A 75 7.32 3.54 -3.30
N HIS A 76 8.02 4.55 -2.78
CA HIS A 76 8.50 4.56 -1.40
C HIS A 76 7.37 4.47 -0.38
N MET A 77 6.25 5.16 -0.63
CA MET A 77 5.06 5.07 0.23
C MET A 77 4.45 3.67 0.17
N ILE A 78 4.32 3.08 -1.03
CA ILE A 78 3.82 1.70 -1.23
C ILE A 78 4.70 0.69 -0.49
N TYR A 79 6.02 0.81 -0.58
CA TYR A 79 6.95 -0.08 0.13
C TYR A 79 6.82 0.06 1.65
N ALA A 80 6.72 1.30 2.16
CA ALA A 80 6.56 1.55 3.58
C ALA A 80 5.25 0.95 4.12
N THR A 81 4.15 1.12 3.40
CA THR A 81 2.84 0.57 3.79
C THR A 81 2.82 -0.95 3.76
N ALA A 82 3.42 -1.56 2.74
CA ALA A 82 3.55 -3.01 2.64
C ALA A 82 4.42 -3.58 3.77
N ALA A 83 5.57 -2.95 4.07
CA ALA A 83 6.45 -3.37 5.15
C ALA A 83 5.76 -3.32 6.53
N VAL A 84 5.06 -2.22 6.82
CA VAL A 84 4.28 -2.10 8.07
C VAL A 84 3.16 -3.12 8.15
N SER A 85 2.50 -3.42 7.03
CA SER A 85 1.45 -4.43 6.95
C SER A 85 1.97 -5.84 7.24
N ILE A 86 3.16 -6.19 6.76
CA ILE A 86 3.84 -7.45 7.13
C ILE A 86 4.07 -7.52 8.63
N LEU A 87 4.67 -6.47 9.21
CA LEU A 87 4.97 -6.44 10.65
C LEU A 87 3.70 -6.56 11.50
N ALA A 88 2.64 -5.84 11.13
CA ALA A 88 1.36 -5.90 11.83
C ALA A 88 0.67 -7.27 11.69
N GLY A 89 0.70 -7.87 10.49
CA GLY A 89 0.16 -9.22 10.28
C GLY A 89 0.92 -10.28 11.08
N LEU A 90 2.25 -10.24 11.07
CA LEU A 90 3.07 -11.15 11.89
C LEU A 90 2.81 -10.98 13.38
N ALA A 91 2.69 -9.74 13.87
CA ALA A 91 2.34 -9.45 15.26
C ALA A 91 0.95 -10.01 15.64
N GLY A 92 -0.04 -9.85 14.76
CA GLY A 92 -1.38 -10.40 14.93
C GLY A 92 -1.39 -11.92 15.05
N ILE A 93 -0.69 -12.61 14.15
CA ILE A 93 -0.54 -14.08 14.15
C ILE A 93 0.16 -14.54 15.43
N ALA A 94 1.33 -13.96 15.74
CA ALA A 94 2.10 -14.30 16.93
C ALA A 94 1.31 -14.07 18.23
N GLY A 95 0.55 -12.97 18.30
CA GLY A 95 -0.31 -12.64 19.43
C GLY A 95 -1.36 -13.71 19.68
N ILE A 96 -1.97 -14.28 18.63
CA ILE A 96 -2.98 -15.33 18.77
C ILE A 96 -2.36 -16.65 19.24
N PHE A 97 -1.25 -17.07 18.63
CA PHE A 97 -0.56 -18.30 19.05
C PHE A 97 -0.03 -18.22 20.48
N ARG A 98 0.43 -17.04 20.92
CA ARG A 98 0.88 -16.83 22.30
C ARG A 98 -0.27 -16.91 23.29
N MET A 99 -1.43 -16.37 22.94
CA MET A 99 -2.64 -16.45 23.77
C MET A 99 -3.25 -17.85 23.82
N SER A 100 -3.11 -18.66 22.77
CA SER A 100 -3.64 -20.03 22.77
C SER A 100 -2.79 -21.01 23.58
N LYS A 101 -1.48 -20.76 23.72
CA LYS A 101 -0.54 -21.65 24.44
C LYS A 101 -0.44 -21.41 25.94
N THR A 102 -0.99 -20.32 26.46
CA THR A 102 -0.83 -19.96 27.88
C THR A 102 -2.11 -20.27 28.65
N SER A 103 -2.02 -21.17 29.64
CA SER A 103 -3.12 -21.53 30.55
C SER A 103 -3.35 -20.49 31.66
N LYS A 104 -2.42 -19.56 31.83
CA LYS A 104 -2.55 -18.43 32.75
C LYS A 104 -3.28 -17.29 32.05
N PRO A 105 -4.19 -16.55 32.73
CA PRO A 105 -4.80 -15.36 32.16
C PRO A 105 -3.70 -14.37 31.80
N LEU A 106 -3.29 -14.35 30.53
CA LEU A 106 -2.35 -13.36 30.02
C LEU A 106 -3.01 -12.00 30.24
N PHE A 107 -2.34 -11.16 31.03
CA PHE A 107 -2.73 -9.79 31.31
C PHE A 107 -3.30 -9.09 30.07
N ARG A 108 -4.37 -8.30 30.25
CA ARG A 108 -4.99 -7.39 29.27
C ARG A 108 -4.00 -6.62 28.37
N GLY A 109 -2.76 -6.40 28.86
CA GLY A 109 -1.69 -5.77 28.09
C GLY A 109 -1.25 -6.56 26.85
N SER A 110 -1.35 -7.90 26.84
CA SER A 110 -0.86 -8.70 25.70
C SER A 110 -1.72 -8.55 24.44
N THR A 111 -3.05 -8.45 24.57
CA THR A 111 -3.96 -8.21 23.42
C THR A 111 -3.82 -6.80 22.88
N LEU A 112 -3.65 -5.83 23.78
CA LEU A 112 -3.44 -4.44 23.40
C LEU A 112 -2.13 -4.28 22.62
N VAL A 113 -1.02 -4.80 23.14
CA VAL A 113 0.33 -4.61 22.61
C VAL A 113 0.59 -5.44 21.36
N LEU A 114 0.07 -6.68 21.27
CA LEU A 114 0.38 -7.57 20.14
C LEU A 114 -0.66 -7.53 19.02
N GLN A 115 -1.84 -6.96 19.24
CA GLN A 115 -2.93 -6.97 18.23
C GLN A 115 -3.47 -5.57 17.96
N ALA A 116 -3.98 -4.88 19.00
CA ALA A 116 -4.66 -3.60 18.79
C ALA A 116 -3.72 -2.46 18.34
N ILE A 117 -2.55 -2.31 18.99
CA ILE A 117 -1.58 -1.27 18.63
C ILE A 117 -1.00 -1.51 17.22
N PRO A 118 -0.47 -2.71 16.88
CA PRO A 118 0.02 -2.98 15.53
C PRO A 118 -1.07 -2.80 14.45
N GLY A 119 -2.30 -3.24 14.72
CA GLY A 119 -3.43 -3.04 13.80
C GLY A 119 -3.79 -1.57 13.58
N THR A 120 -3.72 -0.76 14.64
CA THR A 120 -3.98 0.69 14.54
C THR A 120 -2.87 1.41 13.76
N ILE A 121 -1.61 1.05 14.00
CA ILE A 121 -0.47 1.60 13.25
C ILE A 121 -0.58 1.24 11.77
N ALA A 122 -0.88 -0.04 11.46
CA ALA A 122 -1.10 -0.48 10.09
C ALA A 122 -2.25 0.27 9.42
N LEU A 123 -3.36 0.49 10.12
CA LEU A 123 -4.48 1.28 9.59
C LEU A 123 -4.05 2.71 9.22
N ILE A 124 -3.37 3.42 10.12
CA ILE A 124 -2.96 4.81 9.90
C ILE A 124 -2.00 4.90 8.72
N ILE A 125 -0.99 4.02 8.68
CA ILE A 125 0.01 4.05 7.62
C ILE A 125 -0.59 3.64 6.28
N ASN A 126 -1.46 2.62 6.25
CA ASN A 126 -2.17 2.24 5.02
C ASN A 126 -3.13 3.33 4.54
N LEU A 127 -3.78 4.07 5.44
CA LEU A 127 -4.62 5.22 5.07
C LEU A 127 -3.79 6.32 4.39
N ILE A 128 -2.63 6.65 4.97
CA ILE A 128 -1.70 7.62 4.40
C ILE A 128 -1.23 7.12 3.02
N GLY A 129 -0.73 5.89 2.92
CA GLY A 129 -0.28 5.34 1.65
C GLY A 129 -1.38 5.29 0.60
N PHE A 130 -2.59 4.85 0.96
CA PHE A 130 -3.73 4.82 0.05
C PHE A 130 -4.09 6.22 -0.46
N THR A 131 -4.12 7.21 0.43
CA THR A 131 -4.42 8.60 0.04
C THR A 131 -3.34 9.16 -0.90
N PHE A 132 -2.06 8.98 -0.56
CA PHE A 132 -0.95 9.47 -1.37
C PHE A 132 -0.89 8.81 -2.74
N THR A 133 -1.11 7.49 -2.81
CA THR A 133 -1.05 6.71 -4.06
C THR A 133 -2.18 7.05 -5.02
N GLN A 134 -3.35 7.43 -4.53
CA GLN A 134 -4.46 7.88 -5.38
C GLN A 134 -4.32 9.35 -5.79
N VAL A 135 -3.99 10.25 -4.85
CA VAL A 135 -3.88 11.69 -5.13
C VAL A 135 -2.74 12.01 -6.09
N VAL A 136 -1.58 11.35 -5.99
CA VAL A 136 -0.44 11.62 -6.89
C VAL A 136 -0.80 11.28 -8.33
N TYR A 137 -1.48 10.16 -8.57
CA TYR A 137 -1.96 9.76 -9.90
C TYR A 137 -2.96 10.78 -10.45
N ASP A 138 -4.04 11.05 -9.70
CA ASP A 138 -5.15 11.92 -10.14
C ASP A 138 -4.74 13.39 -10.35
N THR A 139 -3.63 13.83 -9.73
CA THR A 139 -3.14 15.20 -9.86
C THR A 139 -1.99 15.37 -10.86
N HIS A 140 -1.63 14.32 -11.61
CA HIS A 140 -0.46 14.31 -12.51
C HIS A 140 0.80 14.89 -11.84
N ASN A 141 1.05 14.49 -10.59
CA ASN A 141 2.11 15.04 -9.74
C ASN A 141 2.05 16.58 -9.62
N LYS A 142 0.88 17.11 -9.24
CA LYS A 142 0.61 18.56 -9.16
C LYS A 142 0.80 19.27 -10.51
N GLY A 143 0.41 18.62 -11.61
CA GLY A 143 0.55 19.13 -12.98
C GLY A 143 1.97 19.08 -13.55
N LYS A 144 2.95 18.51 -12.82
CA LYS A 144 4.34 18.38 -13.29
C LYS A 144 4.53 17.24 -14.28
N CYS A 145 3.58 16.32 -14.34
CA CYS A 145 3.53 15.22 -15.32
C CYS A 145 2.44 15.46 -16.38
N TYR A 146 2.20 16.72 -16.75
CA TYR A 146 1.18 17.05 -17.74
C TYR A 146 1.77 17.07 -19.15
N TRP A 147 1.62 15.95 -19.87
CA TRP A 147 2.22 15.74 -21.20
C TRP A 147 1.82 16.79 -22.23
N GLU A 148 0.64 17.40 -22.07
CA GLU A 148 0.18 18.45 -22.97
C GLU A 148 1.11 19.65 -22.94
N ASN A 149 1.88 19.91 -21.88
CA ASN A 149 2.84 21.03 -21.84
C ASN A 149 4.13 20.79 -22.65
N GLY A 150 4.29 19.62 -23.28
CA GLY A 150 5.52 19.25 -23.98
C GLY A 150 5.86 20.08 -25.21
N TYR A 151 4.93 20.93 -25.69
CA TYR A 151 5.19 21.86 -26.80
C TYR A 151 6.12 23.02 -26.44
N TYR A 152 6.33 23.31 -25.15
CA TYR A 152 7.32 24.30 -24.74
C TYR A 152 8.71 23.67 -24.66
N ALA A 153 9.68 24.25 -25.38
CA ALA A 153 11.08 23.85 -25.29
C ALA A 153 11.61 24.02 -23.85
N GLY A 154 12.37 23.03 -23.36
CA GLY A 154 12.92 23.05 -22.00
C GLY A 154 11.92 22.66 -20.90
N THR A 155 10.75 22.12 -21.27
CA THR A 155 9.80 21.57 -20.30
C THR A 155 10.42 20.42 -19.52
N VAL A 156 10.22 20.41 -18.21
CA VAL A 156 10.66 19.35 -17.32
C VAL A 156 9.45 18.59 -16.81
N PHE A 157 9.32 17.33 -17.21
CA PHE A 157 8.31 16.43 -16.67
C PHE A 157 8.86 15.70 -15.44
N LYS A 158 8.13 15.79 -14.33
CA LYS A 158 8.39 15.02 -13.12
C LYS A 158 7.22 14.06 -12.90
N CYS A 159 7.38 12.86 -13.41
CA CYS A 159 6.33 11.84 -13.47
C CYS A 159 6.65 10.66 -12.58
N THR A 160 5.65 9.97 -12.05
CA THR A 160 5.92 8.61 -11.58
C THR A 160 6.13 7.67 -12.79
N PRO A 161 6.87 6.56 -12.63
CA PRO A 161 6.93 5.47 -13.60
C PRO A 161 5.54 5.02 -14.08
N GLU A 162 4.58 4.87 -13.16
CA GLU A 162 3.19 4.53 -13.49
C GLU A 162 2.52 5.58 -14.39
N GLN A 163 2.62 6.87 -14.06
CA GLN A 163 2.02 7.95 -14.87
C GLN A 163 2.62 7.97 -16.27
N THR A 164 3.94 7.80 -16.36
CA THR A 164 4.66 7.78 -17.64
C THR A 164 4.17 6.65 -18.54
N ALA A 165 3.91 5.47 -17.96
CA ALA A 165 3.38 4.31 -18.66
C ALA A 165 1.90 4.48 -19.05
N CYS A 166 1.07 4.90 -18.10
CA CYS A 166 -0.39 4.89 -18.23
C CYS A 166 -0.96 6.09 -18.98
N ASP A 167 -0.37 7.28 -18.79
CA ASP A 167 -0.80 8.50 -19.47
C ASP A 167 -0.30 8.53 -20.93
N GLY A 168 0.50 7.54 -21.34
CA GLY A 168 0.97 7.38 -22.72
C GLY A 168 2.02 8.41 -23.15
N ILE A 169 2.68 9.05 -22.18
CA ILE A 169 3.70 10.08 -22.43
C ILE A 169 4.89 9.50 -23.22
N THR A 170 5.23 8.25 -22.93
CA THR A 170 6.27 7.50 -23.65
C THR A 170 6.00 7.37 -25.15
N GLY A 171 4.73 7.32 -25.56
CA GLY A 171 4.35 7.31 -26.97
C GLY A 171 4.56 8.66 -27.68
N LEU A 172 4.92 9.70 -26.95
CA LEU A 172 5.20 11.04 -27.50
C LEU A 172 6.70 11.32 -27.57
N PHE A 173 7.56 10.36 -27.24
CA PHE A 173 9.02 10.52 -27.26
C PHE A 173 9.63 9.77 -28.44
N LEU A 174 10.38 10.49 -29.29
CA LEU A 174 10.98 9.91 -30.51
C LEU A 174 12.45 9.53 -30.35
N TRP A 175 13.19 10.30 -29.56
CA TRP A 175 14.63 10.19 -29.47
C TRP A 175 15.10 10.64 -28.09
N ASN A 176 15.91 9.82 -27.42
CA ASN A 176 16.62 10.22 -26.21
C ASN A 176 18.02 10.73 -26.58
N GLN A 177 18.32 11.99 -26.29
CA GLN A 177 19.61 12.60 -26.58
C GLN A 177 20.73 12.02 -25.69
N ASP A 178 20.42 11.69 -24.44
CA ASP A 178 21.38 11.16 -23.47
C ASP A 178 21.65 9.67 -23.69
N HIS A 179 20.69 8.96 -24.30
CA HIS A 179 20.78 7.54 -24.59
C HIS A 179 20.32 7.23 -26.03
N PRO A 180 21.12 7.57 -27.05
CA PRO A 180 20.72 7.51 -28.46
C PRO A 180 20.41 6.10 -28.96
N GLN A 181 20.84 5.04 -28.27
CA GLN A 181 20.44 3.66 -28.57
C GLN A 181 18.93 3.38 -28.31
N PHE A 182 18.23 4.24 -27.56
CA PHE A 182 16.79 4.14 -27.32
C PHE A 182 16.01 5.04 -28.30
N THR A 183 16.16 4.79 -29.59
CA THR A 183 15.27 5.30 -30.64
C THR A 183 14.05 4.39 -30.77
N HIS A 184 12.97 4.70 -30.07
CA HIS A 184 11.71 3.97 -30.22
C HIS A 184 10.93 4.51 -31.42
N TYR A 185 11.10 3.87 -32.58
CA TYR A 185 10.31 4.13 -33.79
C TYR A 185 9.38 2.95 -34.08
N ASN A 186 8.21 2.92 -33.45
CA ASN A 186 6.98 2.44 -34.08
C ASN A 186 5.75 2.78 -33.23
N THR A 187 4.77 3.46 -33.82
CA THR A 187 3.49 3.79 -33.16
C THR A 187 2.71 2.55 -32.71
N SER A 188 2.95 1.39 -33.32
CA SER A 188 2.39 0.10 -32.88
C SER A 188 2.96 -0.37 -31.54
N GLN A 189 4.28 -0.24 -31.33
CA GLN A 189 4.94 -0.60 -30.06
C GLN A 189 4.52 0.30 -28.90
N MET A 190 4.08 1.54 -29.18
CA MET A 190 3.55 2.45 -28.15
C MET A 190 2.29 1.91 -27.49
N TRP A 191 1.40 1.30 -28.27
CA TRP A 191 0.16 0.72 -27.75
C TRP A 191 0.41 -0.54 -26.94
N ASP A 192 1.40 -1.34 -27.36
CA ASP A 192 1.77 -2.58 -26.66
C ASP A 192 2.48 -2.28 -25.32
N VAL A 193 3.40 -1.32 -25.29
CA VAL A 193 4.07 -0.88 -24.05
C VAL A 193 3.08 -0.24 -23.08
N LYS A 194 2.14 0.58 -23.56
CA LYS A 194 1.05 1.10 -22.72
C LYS A 194 0.23 -0.03 -22.10
N ARG A 195 -0.07 -1.08 -22.87
CA ARG A 195 -0.96 -2.16 -22.41
C ARG A 195 -0.26 -3.09 -21.42
N GLU A 196 1.01 -3.43 -21.66
CA GLU A 196 1.78 -4.33 -20.79
C GLU A 196 2.32 -3.61 -19.55
N SER A 197 2.99 -2.46 -19.72
CA SER A 197 3.68 -1.79 -18.62
C SER A 197 2.73 -0.99 -17.72
N CYS A 198 1.64 -0.41 -18.24
CA CYS A 198 0.65 0.25 -17.38
C CYS A 198 -0.09 -0.79 -16.53
N GLY A 199 -0.47 -1.94 -17.08
CA GLY A 199 -1.19 -2.97 -16.32
C GLY A 199 -0.40 -3.43 -15.09
N GLU A 200 0.88 -3.75 -15.28
CA GLU A 200 1.78 -4.17 -14.20
C GLU A 200 1.97 -3.04 -13.16
N ALA A 201 2.26 -1.81 -13.62
CA ALA A 201 2.48 -0.66 -12.74
C ALA A 201 1.21 -0.26 -11.95
N GLN A 202 0.03 -0.35 -12.57
CA GLN A 202 -1.25 -0.01 -11.96
C GLN A 202 -1.67 -1.06 -10.92
N THR A 203 -1.22 -2.31 -11.09
CA THR A 203 -1.57 -3.41 -10.16
C THR A 203 -1.03 -3.14 -8.76
N GLY A 204 0.18 -2.58 -8.63
CA GLY A 204 0.75 -2.19 -7.33
C GLY A 204 -0.13 -1.18 -6.57
N ARG A 205 -0.60 -0.13 -7.25
CA ARG A 205 -1.53 0.86 -6.67
C ARG A 205 -2.90 0.27 -6.36
N HIS A 206 -3.47 -0.55 -7.24
CA HIS A 206 -4.79 -1.15 -7.01
C HIS A 206 -4.81 -2.13 -5.85
N LEU A 207 -3.70 -2.82 -5.60
CA LEU A 207 -3.54 -3.70 -4.45
C LEU A 207 -3.42 -2.94 -3.11
N MET A 208 -3.19 -1.63 -3.12
CA MET A 208 -3.28 -0.81 -1.89
C MET A 208 -4.70 -0.74 -1.34
N ALA A 209 -5.73 -0.80 -2.18
CA ALA A 209 -7.13 -0.80 -1.73
C ALA A 209 -7.47 -2.03 -0.87
N PRO A 210 -7.26 -3.29 -1.31
CA PRO A 210 -7.49 -4.46 -0.46
C PRO A 210 -6.56 -4.50 0.75
N LEU A 211 -5.33 -3.97 0.65
CA LEU A 211 -4.43 -3.85 1.81
C LEU A 211 -5.01 -2.89 2.87
N PHE A 212 -5.52 -1.74 2.45
CA PHE A 212 -6.22 -0.79 3.31
C PHE A 212 -7.46 -1.42 3.95
N VAL A 213 -8.32 -2.07 3.18
CA VAL A 213 -9.51 -2.76 3.70
C VAL A 213 -9.14 -3.84 4.73
N ALA A 214 -8.11 -4.65 4.44
CA ALA A 214 -7.61 -5.65 5.38
C ALA A 214 -7.12 -5.01 6.69
N SER A 215 -6.44 -3.85 6.62
CA SER A 215 -5.97 -3.13 7.80
C SER A 215 -7.12 -2.56 8.65
N VAL A 216 -8.17 -2.03 8.02
CA VAL A 216 -9.41 -1.55 8.69
C VAL A 216 -10.07 -2.69 9.44
N LEU A 217 -10.27 -3.82 8.77
CA LEU A 217 -10.90 -4.99 9.36
C LEU A 217 -10.05 -5.55 10.50
N MET A 218 -8.75 -5.72 10.29
CA MET A 218 -7.83 -6.19 11.33
C MET A 218 -7.86 -5.30 12.59
N CYS A 219 -7.84 -3.98 12.41
CA CYS A 219 -7.98 -3.01 13.51
C CYS A 219 -9.34 -3.14 14.22
N ALA A 220 -10.44 -3.19 13.47
CA ALA A 220 -11.79 -3.33 14.01
C ALA A 220 -11.95 -4.63 14.84
N PHE A 221 -11.44 -5.76 14.33
CA PHE A 221 -11.47 -7.03 15.05
C PHE A 221 -10.60 -7.00 16.31
N ALA A 222 -9.40 -6.42 16.25
CA ALA A 222 -8.51 -6.32 17.39
C ALA A 222 -9.07 -5.40 18.50
N VAL A 223 -9.60 -4.23 18.14
CA VAL A 223 -10.26 -3.32 19.08
C VAL A 223 -11.54 -3.95 19.65
N GLY A 224 -12.36 -4.57 18.79
CA GLY A 224 -13.55 -5.30 19.20
C GLY A 224 -13.22 -6.39 20.24
N LYS A 225 -12.12 -7.13 20.02
CA LYS A 225 -11.64 -8.13 20.97
C LYS A 225 -11.25 -7.51 22.32
N VAL A 226 -10.50 -6.41 22.31
CA VAL A 226 -10.14 -5.70 23.55
C VAL A 226 -11.40 -5.25 24.31
N ILE A 227 -12.41 -4.73 23.62
CA ILE A 227 -13.68 -4.31 24.24
C ILE A 227 -14.43 -5.49 24.85
N VAL A 228 -14.52 -6.61 24.13
CA VAL A 228 -15.21 -7.82 24.59
C VAL A 228 -14.49 -8.45 25.80
N GLU A 229 -13.16 -8.56 25.75
CA GLU A 229 -12.35 -9.03 26.88
C GLU A 229 -12.53 -8.12 28.10
N ARG A 230 -12.58 -6.79 27.91
CA ARG A 230 -12.85 -5.83 28.98
C ARG A 230 -14.23 -5.97 29.60
N ARG A 231 -15.27 -6.23 28.79
CA ARG A 231 -16.64 -6.41 29.29
C ARG A 231 -16.79 -7.75 30.02
N LYS A 232 -16.26 -8.85 29.46
CA LYS A 232 -16.33 -10.18 30.10
C LYS A 232 -15.69 -10.18 31.48
N SER A 233 -14.53 -9.54 31.65
CA SER A 233 -13.86 -9.46 32.95
C SER A 233 -14.61 -8.59 33.97
N ARG A 234 -15.52 -7.70 33.54
CA ARG A 234 -16.30 -6.84 34.45
C ARG A 234 -17.50 -7.59 35.06
N PHE A 235 -17.93 -8.68 34.44
CA PHE A 235 -19.04 -9.54 34.90
C PHE A 235 -18.56 -10.88 35.49
N SER A 236 -17.35 -11.30 35.15
CA SER A 236 -16.69 -12.48 35.71
C SER A 236 -15.67 -12.00 36.73
N GLU A 237 -16.06 -11.97 38.00
CA GLU A 237 -15.13 -11.83 39.11
C GLU A 237 -14.00 -12.85 38.96
N THR A 238 -12.80 -12.38 38.65
CA THR A 238 -11.65 -13.27 38.45
C THR A 238 -11.25 -13.90 39.79
N ALA A 239 -10.73 -15.13 39.79
CA ALA A 239 -10.30 -15.82 41.02
C ALA A 239 -9.31 -14.97 41.83
N ASP A 240 -8.47 -14.18 41.15
CA ASP A 240 -7.55 -13.24 41.81
C ASP A 240 -8.30 -12.07 42.49
N GLU A 241 -9.38 -11.54 41.90
CA GLU A 241 -10.25 -10.55 42.56
C GLU A 241 -11.04 -11.16 43.73
N ARG A 242 -11.33 -12.46 43.71
CA ARG A 242 -11.89 -13.19 44.87
C ARG A 242 -10.87 -13.30 45.98
N VAL A 243 -9.63 -13.66 45.67
CA VAL A 243 -8.55 -13.78 46.65
C VAL A 243 -8.19 -12.42 47.25
N ASP A 244 -8.08 -11.37 46.45
CA ASP A 244 -7.83 -9.99 46.92
C ASP A 244 -8.97 -9.46 47.80
N ARG A 245 -10.22 -9.82 47.50
CA ARG A 245 -11.37 -9.46 48.33
C ARG A 245 -11.38 -10.22 49.64
N LEU A 246 -11.10 -11.52 49.62
CA LEU A 246 -10.99 -12.33 50.82
C LEU A 246 -9.83 -11.87 51.71
N ALA A 247 -8.72 -11.41 51.13
CA ALA A 247 -7.62 -10.82 51.87
C ALA A 247 -8.00 -9.49 52.56
N ARG A 248 -8.82 -8.64 51.90
CA ARG A 248 -9.32 -7.38 52.49
C ARG A 248 -10.48 -7.54 53.48
N GLN A 249 -11.13 -8.70 53.51
CA GLN A 249 -12.20 -9.02 54.47
C GLN A 249 -11.69 -9.81 55.68
N GLY A 250 -10.43 -10.24 55.66
CA GLY A 250 -9.76 -10.97 56.74
C GLY A 250 -8.93 -10.07 57.68
N GLU A 251 -8.89 -8.76 57.45
CA GLU A 251 -8.49 -7.72 58.40
C GLU A 251 -9.73 -7.07 59.02
#